data_AF-A0A519JMD6-F1
#
_entry.id   AF-A0A519JMD6-F1
#
_cell.length_a   1.000
_cell.length_b   1.000
_cell.length_c   1.000
_cell.angle_alpha   90.00
_cell.angle_beta   90.00
_cell.angle_gamma   90.00
#
_symmetry.space_group_name_H-M   'P 1'
#
loop_
_entity.id
_entity.type
_entity.pdbx_description
1 polymer ?
#
loop_
_entity_poly.entity_id
_entity_poly.type
_entity_poly.pdbx_seq_one_letter_code
_entity_poly.pdbx_strand_id
1 'polypeptide(L)'
;MSSTRRNLLKAGLAASALPSAVAGCATTGGAAGSGPFKATWASLIAGYSTPDWFRDAKLGLWAHWGPQCVPEFGDWYGRQMYIQGNPYYDHHLANYGHPSETG
;
A
#
# COMPACT_ATOMS: atom_id res chain seq x y z
N MET A 1 10.92 47.88 -16.07
CA MET A 1 11.68 46.97 -15.18
C MET A 1 11.26 45.55 -15.49
N SER A 2 12.13 44.75 -16.11
CA SER A 2 11.78 43.40 -16.57
C SER A 2 11.92 42.39 -15.42
N SER A 3 10.80 41.83 -14.98
CA SER A 3 10.76 40.83 -13.90
C SER A 3 11.31 39.48 -14.40
N THR A 4 12.54 39.14 -13.98
CA THR A 4 13.19 37.87 -14.35
C THR A 4 12.99 36.82 -13.25
N ARG A 5 12.96 35.53 -13.62
CA ARG A 5 12.82 34.35 -12.73
C ARG A 5 13.74 34.37 -11.50
N ARG A 6 14.89 35.05 -11.59
CA ARG A 6 15.85 35.25 -10.50
C ARG A 6 15.31 36.09 -9.34
N ASN A 7 14.35 36.98 -9.58
CA ASN A 7 13.72 37.81 -8.54
C ASN A 7 12.62 37.05 -7.79
N LEU A 8 12.02 36.02 -8.40
CA LEU A 8 11.04 35.13 -7.76
C LEU A 8 11.69 34.21 -6.71
N LEU A 9 12.92 33.73 -6.97
CA LEU A 9 13.63 32.85 -6.05
C LEU A 9 14.11 33.56 -4.76
N LYS A 10 14.29 34.88 -4.79
CA LYS A 10 14.67 35.66 -3.60
C LYS A 10 13.48 35.98 -2.67
N ALA A 11 12.24 35.80 -3.13
CA ALA A 11 11.04 36.05 -2.33
C ALA A 11 10.53 34.80 -1.58
N GLY A 12 11.16 33.63 -1.76
CA GLY A 12 10.67 32.35 -1.23
C GLY A 12 11.10 32.00 0.19
N LEU A 13 11.81 32.88 0.92
CA LEU A 13 12.37 32.58 2.23
C LEU A 13 11.72 33.38 3.37
N ALA A 14 10.38 33.33 3.48
CA ALA A 14 9.67 33.83 4.66
C ALA A 14 8.24 33.28 4.73
N ALA A 15 8.08 32.06 5.23
CA ALA A 15 6.82 31.62 5.86
C ALA A 15 7.13 30.54 6.89
N SER A 16 7.23 31.01 8.12
CA SER A 16 7.30 30.34 9.41
C SER A 16 6.30 29.18 9.60
N ALA A 17 6.82 28.12 10.24
CA ALA A 17 6.16 27.24 11.21
C ALA A 17 4.77 26.69 10.86
N LEU A 18 4.74 25.48 10.30
CA LEU A 18 3.58 24.60 10.40
C LEU A 18 3.63 23.87 11.76
N PRO A 19 2.60 23.99 12.62
CA PRO A 19 2.52 23.15 13.80
C PRO A 19 2.37 21.69 13.37
N SER A 20 3.20 20.81 13.95
CA SER A 20 3.02 19.36 13.89
C SER A 20 1.68 19.00 14.50
N ALA A 21 0.63 18.95 13.67
CA ALA A 21 -0.55 18.19 13.98
C ALA A 21 -0.15 16.72 13.91
N VAL A 22 0.14 16.11 15.07
CA VAL A 22 -0.05 14.67 15.23
C VAL A 22 -1.53 14.43 15.01
N ALA A 23 -1.89 14.21 13.74
CA ALA A 23 -3.15 13.62 13.37
C ALA A 23 -3.11 12.20 13.95
N GLY A 24 -3.56 12.07 15.20
CA GLY A 24 -3.94 10.79 15.75
C GLY A 24 -4.86 10.11 14.74
N CYS A 25 -4.64 8.82 14.53
CA CYS A 25 -5.47 7.97 13.68
C CYS A 25 -6.91 8.12 14.14
N ALA A 26 -7.63 9.06 13.54
CA ALA A 26 -9.06 9.16 13.67
C ALA A 26 -9.55 7.86 13.03
N THR A 27 -10.10 6.99 13.86
CA THR A 27 -10.97 5.94 13.40
C THR A 27 -12.14 6.64 12.73
N THR A 28 -11.99 6.94 11.45
CA THR A 28 -13.14 7.20 10.58
C THR A 28 -13.91 5.89 10.60
N GLY A 29 -14.84 5.75 11.55
CA GLY A 29 -15.97 4.85 11.41
C GLY A 29 -16.59 5.25 10.09
N GLY A 30 -16.24 4.53 9.03
CA GLY A 30 -16.50 4.95 7.66
C GLY A 30 -17.97 5.31 7.56
N ALA A 31 -18.25 6.55 7.18
CA ALA A 31 -19.60 6.91 6.77
C ALA A 31 -19.99 5.87 5.73
N ALA A 32 -20.95 5.01 6.06
CA ALA A 32 -21.48 4.06 5.11
C ALA A 32 -21.92 4.91 3.91
N GLY A 33 -21.22 4.73 2.78
CA GLY A 33 -21.55 5.50 1.58
C GLY A 33 -23.04 5.36 1.31
N SER A 34 -23.67 6.40 0.75
CA SER A 34 -25.12 6.42 0.45
C SER A 34 -25.56 5.41 -0.62
N GLY A 35 -24.74 4.40 -0.88
CA GLY A 35 -25.04 3.30 -1.77
C GLY A 35 -26.11 2.36 -1.20
N PRO A 36 -26.57 1.41 -2.02
CA PRO A 36 -27.70 0.54 -1.66
C PRO A 36 -27.38 -0.49 -0.56
N PHE A 37 -26.13 -0.55 -0.09
CA PHE A 37 -25.66 -1.54 0.87
C PHE A 37 -25.49 -0.94 2.27
N LYS A 38 -26.04 -1.62 3.27
CA LYS A 38 -25.70 -1.41 4.68
C LYS A 38 -24.52 -2.32 5.05
N ALA A 39 -23.73 -1.92 6.05
CA ALA A 39 -22.62 -2.72 6.59
C ALA A 39 -23.11 -3.90 7.45
N THR A 40 -24.05 -4.69 6.92
CA THR A 40 -24.62 -5.88 7.57
C THR A 40 -24.70 -7.04 6.58
N TRP A 41 -24.52 -8.26 7.09
CA TRP A 41 -24.60 -9.48 6.27
C TRP A 41 -25.93 -9.59 5.50
N ALA A 42 -27.05 -9.30 6.17
CA ALA A 42 -28.37 -9.34 5.53
C ALA A 42 -28.46 -8.42 4.30
N SER A 43 -27.86 -7.23 4.34
CA SER A 43 -27.87 -6.31 3.20
C SER A 43 -27.03 -6.83 2.03
N LEU A 44 -25.88 -7.45 2.31
CA LEU A 44 -25.00 -7.99 1.27
C LEU A 44 -25.63 -9.21 0.58
N ILE A 45 -26.22 -10.12 1.37
CA ILE A 45 -26.87 -11.33 0.86
C ILE A 45 -28.07 -10.97 -0.03
N ALA A 46 -28.88 -10.00 0.38
CA ALA A 46 -30.06 -9.59 -0.38
C ALA A 46 -29.72 -8.79 -1.64
N GLY A 47 -28.62 -8.04 -1.65
CA GLY A 47 -28.33 -7.05 -2.69
C GLY A 47 -27.23 -7.44 -3.68
N TYR A 48 -26.33 -8.37 -3.36
CA TYR A 48 -25.24 -8.73 -4.25
C TYR A 48 -25.62 -9.89 -5.18
N SER A 49 -25.38 -9.69 -6.48
CA SER A 49 -25.35 -10.75 -7.48
C SER A 49 -24.07 -10.61 -8.29
N THR A 50 -23.51 -11.74 -8.73
CA THR A 50 -22.31 -11.71 -9.58
C THR A 50 -22.72 -11.20 -10.96
N PRO A 51 -22.11 -10.12 -11.49
CA PRO A 51 -22.53 -9.52 -12.74
C PRO A 51 -22.26 -10.46 -13.93
N ASP A 52 -23.14 -10.42 -14.94
CA ASP A 52 -23.11 -11.38 -16.06
C ASP A 52 -21.78 -11.35 -16.82
N TRP A 53 -21.19 -10.18 -17.03
CA TRP A 53 -19.89 -10.06 -17.70
C TRP A 53 -18.79 -10.87 -16.99
N PHE A 54 -18.80 -10.90 -15.64
CA PHE A 54 -17.81 -11.64 -14.86
C PHE A 54 -18.10 -13.14 -14.93
N ARG A 55 -19.38 -13.53 -14.94
CA ARG A 55 -19.79 -14.92 -15.17
C ARG A 55 -19.33 -15.39 -16.54
N ASP A 56 -19.40 -14.54 -17.56
CA ASP A 56 -19.06 -14.85 -18.96
C ASP A 56 -17.57 -14.82 -19.26
N ALA A 57 -16.75 -14.13 -18.46
CA ALA A 57 -15.32 -13.98 -18.72
C ALA A 57 -14.54 -15.31 -18.77
N LYS A 58 -14.89 -16.30 -17.94
CA LYS A 58 -14.32 -17.67 -17.78
C LYS A 58 -12.81 -17.80 -17.52
N LEU A 59 -11.98 -16.85 -17.95
CA LEU A 59 -10.54 -16.82 -17.77
C LEU A 59 -10.13 -15.44 -17.25
N GLY A 60 -9.42 -15.43 -16.13
CA GLY A 60 -8.78 -14.25 -15.58
C GLY A 60 -7.29 -14.49 -15.43
N LEU A 61 -6.48 -13.48 -15.74
CA LEU A 61 -5.05 -13.47 -15.45
C LEU A 61 -4.83 -12.52 -14.28
N TRP A 62 -4.06 -12.97 -13.30
CA TRP A 62 -3.63 -12.17 -12.17
C TRP A 62 -2.13 -12.35 -11.96
N ALA A 63 -1.47 -11.29 -11.54
CA ALA A 63 -0.06 -11.27 -11.25
C ALA A 63 0.16 -10.69 -9.85
N HIS A 64 0.99 -11.37 -9.06
CA HIS A 64 1.44 -10.89 -7.78
C HIS A 64 2.84 -10.27 -7.95
N TRP A 65 2.93 -8.95 -7.85
CA TRP A 65 4.17 -8.20 -8.05
C TRP A 65 4.30 -7.08 -7.04
N GLY A 66 5.47 -6.99 -6.41
CA GLY A 66 5.80 -5.99 -5.40
C GLY A 66 7.22 -6.16 -4.88
N PRO A 67 7.61 -5.45 -3.80
CA PRO A 67 8.97 -5.52 -3.25
C PRO A 67 9.43 -6.93 -2.89
N GLN A 68 8.51 -7.80 -2.46
CA GLN A 68 8.81 -9.20 -2.17
C GLN A 68 9.28 -10.03 -3.38
N CYS A 69 9.12 -9.52 -4.61
CA CYS A 69 9.61 -10.19 -5.82
C CYS A 69 11.08 -9.88 -6.11
N VAL A 70 11.68 -8.86 -5.47
CA VAL A 70 13.08 -8.46 -5.70
C VAL A 70 14.09 -9.58 -5.47
N PRO A 71 13.93 -10.44 -4.45
CA PRO A 71 14.84 -11.57 -4.23
C PRO A 71 14.65 -12.71 -5.24
N GLU A 72 13.59 -12.68 -6.05
CA GLU A 72 13.22 -13.73 -7.00
C GLU A 72 13.14 -15.12 -6.36
N PHE A 73 12.84 -15.17 -5.05
CA PHE A 73 12.93 -16.37 -4.24
C PHE A 73 11.61 -16.68 -3.52
N GLY A 74 10.67 -17.27 -4.26
CA GLY A 74 9.39 -17.73 -3.72
C GLY A 74 8.41 -16.60 -3.37
N ASP A 75 7.27 -16.98 -2.81
CA ASP A 75 6.25 -16.06 -2.30
C ASP A 75 6.41 -15.90 -0.77
N TRP A 76 5.82 -14.85 -0.20
CA TRP A 76 5.91 -14.53 1.22
C TRP A 76 7.33 -14.25 1.73
N TYR A 77 8.26 -13.94 0.83
CA TYR A 77 9.66 -13.69 1.19
C TYR A 77 9.81 -12.67 2.33
N GLY A 78 9.08 -11.55 2.26
CA GLY A 78 9.14 -10.49 3.29
C GLY A 78 8.73 -10.95 4.69
N ARG A 79 7.99 -12.04 4.83
CA ARG A 79 7.75 -12.70 6.12
C ARG A 79 8.79 -13.77 6.42
N GLN A 80 9.05 -14.64 5.44
CA GLN A 80 9.84 -15.85 5.64
C GLN A 80 11.32 -15.56 5.88
N MET A 81 11.84 -14.46 5.33
CA MET A 81 13.23 -14.02 5.53
C MET A 81 13.56 -13.72 6.99
N TYR A 82 12.57 -13.53 7.87
CA TYR A 82 12.77 -13.31 9.31
C TYR A 82 12.65 -14.58 10.17
N ILE A 83 12.28 -15.72 9.59
CA ILE A 83 12.06 -16.97 10.32
C ILE A 83 13.30 -17.85 10.18
N GLN A 84 14.10 -17.91 11.25
CA GLN A 84 15.36 -18.65 11.26
C GLN A 84 15.16 -20.16 11.06
N GLY A 85 16.14 -20.79 10.40
CA GLY A 85 16.12 -22.24 10.14
C GLY A 85 15.26 -22.65 8.95
N ASN A 86 14.92 -21.71 8.06
CA ASN A 86 14.23 -22.00 6.81
C ASN A 86 15.04 -21.51 5.60
N PRO A 87 14.74 -22.02 4.38
CA PRO A 87 15.51 -21.66 3.19
C PRO A 87 15.46 -20.17 2.79
N TYR A 88 14.41 -19.43 3.15
CA TYR A 88 14.28 -18.00 2.85
C TYR A 88 15.21 -17.17 3.73
N TYR A 89 15.28 -17.49 5.02
CA TYR A 89 16.23 -16.87 5.95
C TYR A 89 17.67 -17.16 5.53
N ASP A 90 17.98 -18.42 5.22
CA ASP A 90 19.32 -18.81 4.77
C ASP A 90 19.70 -18.12 3.45
N HIS A 91 18.75 -18.01 2.53
CA HIS A 91 18.93 -17.26 1.29
C HIS A 91 19.15 -15.76 1.56
N HIS A 92 18.39 -15.15 2.47
CA HIS A 92 18.56 -13.74 2.79
C HIS A 92 19.92 -13.45 3.44
N LEU A 93 20.34 -14.31 4.38
CA LEU A 93 21.66 -14.25 4.99
C LEU A 93 22.78 -14.32 3.95
N ALA A 94 22.68 -15.25 3.00
CA ALA A 94 23.72 -15.47 2.00
C ALA A 94 23.85 -14.32 0.99
N ASN A 95 22.75 -13.63 0.65
CA ASN A 95 22.72 -12.64 -0.43
C ASN A 95 22.70 -11.19 0.05
N TYR A 96 22.08 -10.91 1.20
CA TYR A 96 21.81 -9.56 1.68
C TYR A 96 22.32 -9.30 3.10
N GLY A 97 22.49 -10.32 3.94
CA GLY A 97 22.95 -10.19 5.33
C GLY A 97 21.84 -10.47 6.34
N HIS A 98 22.06 -10.08 7.61
CA HIS A 98 21.08 -10.37 8.66
C HIS A 98 19.79 -9.55 8.46
N PRO A 99 18.59 -10.16 8.43
CA PRO A 99 17.33 -9.47 8.10
C PRO A 99 16.99 -8.25 8.97
N SER A 100 17.55 -8.16 10.18
CA SER A 100 17.36 -6.97 11.05
C SER A 100 18.09 -5.72 10.58
N GLU A 101 19.06 -5.88 9.68
CA GLU A 101 19.87 -4.79 9.12
C GLU A 101 19.45 -4.47 7.68
N THR A 102 18.98 -5.48 6.93
CA THR A 102 18.69 -5.41 5.49
C THR A 102 17.26 -5.81 5.12
N GLY A 103 16.29 -5.41 5.95
CA GLY A 103 14.86 -5.66 5.78
C GLY A 103 14.14 -4.85 4.71
#